data_AF-A0AAJ7TDW3-F1
#
_entry.id   AF-A0AAJ7TDW3-F1
#
_cell.length_a   1.000
_cell.length_b   1.000
_cell.length_c   1.000
_cell.angle_alpha   90.00
_cell.angle_beta   90.00
_cell.angle_gamma   90.00
#
_symmetry.space_group_name_H-M   'P 1'
#
loop_
_entity.id
_entity.type
_entity.pdbx_description
1 polymer ?
#
loop_
_entity_poly.entity_id
_entity_poly.type
_entity_poly.pdbx_seq_one_letter_code
_entity_poly.pdbx_strand_id
1 'polypeptide(L)'
;MQDGRTSLAALLEDEIFVEFFNIFLNLPVFGQRAYYLPGERTWFFQPKPPSHLELSAAGLQRWLQRERLPLFVRTELSVEMALCKEMLAAPLAYTTDPTEAKAERSRLRSCVGSPRGMAHLRAHLKHTQGGEMLEFWAAVERLCRAEEAEGVRGPRYHGLLRTLAARQLREPSSVLRSCVPAPSGTGRGGLARSLTRSFTHSLARAPALAGDVAARGQAPSLWALSYCDS
;
A
#
# COMPACT_ATOMS: atom_id res chain seq x y z
N MET A 1 4.88 4.14 -7.31
CA MET A 1 5.77 3.43 -6.34
C MET A 1 6.78 2.68 -7.18
N GLN A 2 8.06 3.03 -7.05
CA GLN A 2 9.27 2.37 -7.56
C GLN A 2 9.53 2.36 -9.07
N ASP A 3 10.68 2.93 -9.41
CA ASP A 3 11.27 3.09 -10.74
C ASP A 3 11.41 1.77 -11.52
N GLY A 4 11.33 1.90 -12.84
CA GLY A 4 11.62 0.82 -13.77
C GLY A 4 13.04 0.29 -13.58
N ARG A 5 13.15 -0.86 -12.88
CA ARG A 5 14.20 -1.92 -12.88
C ARG A 5 14.47 -2.52 -11.49
N THR A 6 13.55 -2.48 -10.54
CA THR A 6 13.71 -3.35 -9.36
C THR A 6 13.62 -4.81 -9.81
N SER A 7 14.74 -5.53 -9.74
CA SER A 7 14.78 -6.95 -10.10
C SER A 7 13.93 -7.75 -9.13
N LEU A 8 13.31 -8.84 -9.60
CA LEU A 8 12.57 -9.74 -8.72
C LEU A 8 13.45 -10.27 -7.59
N ALA A 9 14.75 -10.46 -7.83
CA ALA A 9 15.72 -10.85 -6.81
C ALA A 9 15.75 -9.87 -5.62
N ALA A 10 15.75 -8.55 -5.87
CA ALA A 10 15.71 -7.55 -4.80
C ALA A 10 14.37 -7.57 -4.04
N LEU A 11 13.26 -7.80 -4.75
CA LEU A 11 11.93 -7.89 -4.13
C LEU A 11 11.80 -9.12 -3.23
N LEU A 12 12.46 -10.24 -3.55
CA LEU A 12 12.42 -11.47 -2.75
C LEU A 12 13.18 -11.36 -1.41
N GLU A 13 13.98 -10.30 -1.21
CA GLU A 13 14.57 -9.98 0.10
C GLU A 13 13.57 -9.25 1.03
N ASP A 14 12.48 -8.71 0.49
CA ASP A 14 11.44 -8.06 1.28
C ASP A 14 10.39 -9.09 1.73
N GLU A 15 10.42 -9.43 3.01
CA GLU A 15 9.49 -10.41 3.61
C GLU A 15 8.01 -10.09 3.35
N ILE A 16 7.64 -8.80 3.40
CA ILE A 16 6.25 -8.38 3.17
C ILE A 16 5.89 -8.61 1.71
N PHE A 17 6.79 -8.27 0.78
CA PHE A 17 6.56 -8.58 -0.63
C PHE A 17 6.37 -10.09 -0.83
N VAL A 18 7.24 -10.90 -0.25
CA VAL A 18 7.18 -12.36 -0.41
C VAL A 18 5.85 -12.92 0.09
N GLU A 19 5.36 -12.51 1.26
CA GLU A 19 4.08 -13.02 1.78
C GLU A 19 2.91 -12.73 0.83
N PHE A 20 2.78 -11.48 0.37
CA PHE A 20 1.71 -11.10 -0.55
C PHE A 20 1.87 -11.74 -1.94
N PHE A 21 3.09 -11.81 -2.45
CA PHE A 21 3.36 -12.41 -3.75
C PHE A 21 3.13 -13.92 -3.74
N ASN A 22 3.46 -14.60 -2.65
CA ASN A 22 3.17 -16.02 -2.47
C ASN A 22 1.67 -16.32 -2.43
N ILE A 23 0.86 -15.48 -1.78
CA ILE A 23 -0.61 -15.64 -1.84
C ILE A 23 -1.09 -15.52 -3.27
N PHE A 24 -0.60 -14.51 -4.00
CA PHE A 24 -0.94 -14.32 -5.39
C PHE A 24 -0.55 -15.53 -6.25
N LEU A 25 0.68 -16.03 -6.13
CA LEU A 25 1.16 -17.19 -6.89
C LEU A 25 0.43 -18.50 -6.55
N ASN A 26 -0.27 -18.56 -5.41
CA ASN A 26 -1.10 -19.69 -5.00
C ASN A 26 -2.56 -19.60 -5.48
N LEU A 27 -2.95 -18.54 -6.19
CA LEU A 27 -4.30 -18.41 -6.71
C LEU A 27 -4.63 -19.56 -7.70
N PRO A 28 -5.83 -20.18 -7.60
CA PRO A 28 -6.20 -21.32 -8.45
C PRO A 28 -6.16 -21.05 -9.97
N VAL A 29 -6.35 -19.79 -10.37
CA VAL A 29 -6.36 -19.36 -11.78
C VAL A 29 -5.05 -19.68 -12.52
N PHE A 30 -3.97 -19.93 -11.81
CA PHE A 30 -2.66 -20.19 -12.39
C PHE A 30 -2.40 -21.65 -12.77
N GLY A 31 -3.22 -22.59 -12.30
CA GLY A 31 -3.09 -24.04 -12.54
C GLY A 31 -1.86 -24.66 -11.85
N GLN A 32 -0.69 -24.08 -12.09
CA GLN A 32 0.56 -24.33 -11.41
C GLN A 32 0.75 -23.31 -10.28
N ARG A 33 0.59 -23.75 -9.04
CA ARG A 33 0.89 -22.92 -7.86
C ARG A 33 2.39 -22.89 -7.62
N ALA A 34 2.89 -21.73 -7.20
CA ALA A 34 4.28 -21.53 -6.81
C ALA A 34 4.35 -20.84 -5.45
N TYR A 35 5.37 -21.15 -4.67
CA TYR A 35 5.62 -20.53 -3.38
C TYR A 35 7.14 -20.39 -3.17
N TYR A 36 7.59 -19.21 -2.77
CA TYR A 36 8.98 -18.95 -2.41
C TYR A 36 9.15 -19.02 -0.90
N LEU A 37 10.17 -19.74 -0.43
CA LEU A 37 10.53 -19.79 0.98
C LEU A 37 11.80 -18.96 1.21
N PRO A 38 11.73 -17.77 1.81
CA PRO A 38 12.88 -16.89 2.00
C PRO A 38 14.04 -17.53 2.76
N GLY A 39 13.73 -18.28 3.83
CA GLY A 39 14.75 -18.92 4.67
C GLY A 39 15.60 -19.97 3.94
N GLU A 40 15.01 -20.66 2.95
CA GLU A 40 15.71 -21.67 2.14
C GLU A 40 16.11 -21.13 0.76
N ARG A 41 15.73 -19.89 0.43
CA ARG A 41 15.90 -19.25 -0.89
C ARG A 41 15.46 -20.16 -2.05
N THR A 42 14.41 -20.95 -1.81
CA THR A 42 13.99 -22.06 -2.67
C THR A 42 12.53 -21.89 -3.11
N TRP A 43 12.23 -22.39 -4.31
CA TRP A 43 10.90 -22.38 -4.90
C TRP A 43 10.23 -23.75 -4.81
N PHE A 44 8.98 -23.74 -4.39
CA PHE A 44 8.10 -24.90 -4.36
C PHE A 44 6.98 -24.73 -5.38
N PHE A 45 6.58 -25.84 -5.97
CA PHE A 45 5.58 -25.88 -7.03
C PHE A 45 4.56 -26.98 -6.75
N GLN A 46 3.28 -26.67 -6.97
CA GLN A 46 2.20 -27.64 -6.88
C GLN A 46 1.25 -27.54 -8.08
N PRO A 47 1.16 -28.57 -8.94
CA PRO A 47 1.88 -29.87 -8.88
C PRO A 47 3.40 -29.73 -9.10
N LYS A 48 4.19 -30.76 -8.80
CA LYS A 48 5.63 -30.73 -9.09
C LYS A 48 5.84 -30.69 -10.62
N PRO A 49 6.69 -29.79 -11.15
CA PRO A 49 7.01 -29.76 -12.57
C PRO A 49 7.56 -31.11 -13.03
N PRO A 50 7.26 -31.54 -14.27
CA PRO A 50 7.89 -32.70 -14.88
C PRO A 50 9.42 -32.68 -14.73
N SER A 51 10.02 -33.82 -14.37
CA SER A 51 11.45 -33.94 -14.08
C SER A 51 12.36 -33.60 -15.26
N HIS A 52 11.86 -33.69 -16.49
CA HIS A 52 12.59 -33.32 -17.71
C HIS A 52 12.62 -31.80 -17.96
N LEU A 53 11.83 -31.01 -17.24
CA LEU A 53 11.88 -29.54 -17.30
C LEU A 53 12.92 -29.05 -16.29
N GLU A 54 14.14 -28.83 -16.75
CA GLU A 54 15.15 -28.13 -15.96
C GLU A 54 14.80 -26.64 -15.84
N LEU A 55 14.09 -26.28 -14.78
CA LEU A 55 13.80 -24.90 -14.44
C LEU A 55 15.01 -24.29 -13.71
N SER A 56 15.93 -23.67 -14.46
CA SER A 56 16.98 -22.86 -13.85
C SER A 56 16.37 -21.75 -12.97
N ALA A 57 16.96 -21.49 -11.80
CA ALA A 57 16.48 -20.45 -10.89
C ALA A 57 16.41 -19.06 -11.58
N ALA A 58 17.41 -18.74 -12.40
CA ALA A 58 17.45 -17.51 -13.20
C ALA A 58 16.39 -17.48 -14.31
N GLY A 59 16.07 -18.63 -14.93
CA GLY A 59 14.99 -18.74 -15.91
C GLY A 59 13.62 -18.51 -15.26
N LEU A 60 13.39 -19.14 -14.12
CA LEU A 60 12.18 -18.98 -13.33
C LEU A 60 11.98 -17.53 -12.86
N GLN A 61 13.01 -16.90 -12.29
CA GLN A 61 12.90 -15.51 -11.84
C GLN A 61 12.59 -14.56 -13.00
N ARG A 62 13.24 -14.73 -14.16
CA ARG A 62 12.94 -13.95 -15.37
C ARG A 62 11.49 -14.15 -15.83
N TRP A 63 11.01 -15.40 -15.82
CA TRP A 63 9.63 -15.71 -16.17
C TRP A 63 8.64 -15.09 -15.17
N LEU A 64 8.86 -15.22 -13.87
CA LEU A 64 8.02 -14.61 -12.84
C LEU A 64 7.99 -13.09 -12.97
N GLN A 65 9.14 -12.47 -13.19
CA GLN A 65 9.26 -11.02 -13.36
C GLN A 65 8.51 -10.54 -14.61
N ARG A 66 8.50 -11.33 -15.68
CA ARG A 66 7.83 -10.96 -16.94
C ARG A 66 6.33 -11.26 -16.93
N GLU A 67 5.92 -12.40 -16.39
CA GLU A 67 4.56 -12.92 -16.56
C GLU A 67 3.68 -12.75 -15.30
N ARG A 68 4.26 -12.90 -14.10
CA ARG A 68 3.49 -12.91 -12.84
C ARG A 68 3.52 -11.57 -12.13
N LEU A 69 4.68 -10.92 -12.07
CA LEU A 69 4.85 -9.65 -11.36
C LEU A 69 3.95 -8.53 -11.92
N PRO A 70 3.82 -8.34 -13.26
CA PRO A 70 2.94 -7.31 -13.81
C PRO A 70 1.45 -7.56 -13.52
N LEU A 71 1.07 -8.82 -13.36
CA LEU A 71 -0.29 -9.18 -12.94
C LEU A 71 -0.48 -8.90 -11.45
N PHE A 72 0.49 -9.26 -10.61
CA PHE A 72 0.45 -9.01 -9.16
C PHE A 72 0.25 -7.53 -8.85
N VAL A 73 1.04 -6.63 -9.44
CA VAL A 73 0.98 -5.17 -9.16
C VAL A 73 -0.36 -4.53 -9.52
N ARG A 74 -1.20 -5.22 -10.31
CA ARG A 74 -2.55 -4.79 -10.70
C ARG A 74 -3.64 -5.31 -9.77
N THR A 75 -3.30 -6.17 -8.80
CA THR A 75 -4.26 -6.77 -7.87
C THR A 75 -4.47 -5.93 -6.63
N GLU A 76 -5.61 -6.15 -5.97
CA GLU A 76 -5.90 -5.62 -4.63
C GLU A 76 -4.86 -6.05 -3.59
N LEU A 77 -4.32 -7.28 -3.68
CA LEU A 77 -3.25 -7.77 -2.79
C LEU A 77 -2.02 -6.86 -2.83
N SER A 78 -1.65 -6.37 -4.02
CA SER A 78 -0.50 -5.48 -4.14
C SER A 78 -0.78 -4.07 -3.62
N VAL A 79 -2.04 -3.63 -3.58
CA VAL A 79 -2.44 -2.36 -2.95
C VAL A 79 -2.37 -2.52 -1.43
N GLU A 80 -2.87 -3.62 -0.89
CA GLU A 80 -2.76 -3.94 0.54
C GLU A 80 -1.30 -4.07 0.98
N MET A 81 -0.46 -4.73 0.19
CA MET A 81 0.98 -4.79 0.45
C MET A 81 1.61 -3.39 0.56
N ALA A 82 1.24 -2.47 -0.35
CA ALA A 82 1.75 -1.11 -0.30
C ALA A 82 1.27 -0.37 0.95
N LEU A 83 0.00 -0.55 1.35
CA LEU A 83 -0.53 -0.02 2.61
C LEU A 83 0.27 -0.53 3.82
N CYS A 84 0.55 -1.84 3.88
CA CYS A 84 1.39 -2.43 4.93
C CYS A 84 2.75 -1.74 5.01
N LYS A 85 3.43 -1.58 3.87
CA LYS A 85 4.75 -0.95 3.80
C LYS A 85 4.71 0.53 4.21
N GLU A 86 3.70 1.27 3.76
CA GLU A 86 3.50 2.66 4.16
C GLU A 86 3.27 2.80 5.67
N MET A 87 2.40 1.96 6.24
CA MET A 87 2.15 1.98 7.69
C MET A 87 3.41 1.67 8.50
N LEU A 88 4.27 0.78 8.02
CA LEU A 88 5.52 0.40 8.70
C LEU A 88 6.65 1.41 8.48
N ALA A 89 6.63 2.14 7.37
CA ALA A 89 7.57 3.22 7.10
C ALA A 89 7.21 4.51 7.85
N ALA A 90 5.94 4.69 8.21
CA ALA A 90 5.45 5.90 8.85
C ALA A 90 6.18 6.19 10.19
N PRO A 91 6.62 7.44 10.44
CA PRO A 91 7.27 7.79 11.70
C PRO A 91 6.35 7.57 12.90
N LEU A 92 6.84 6.91 13.95
CA LEU A 92 6.12 6.78 15.21
C LEU A 92 6.18 8.12 15.96
N ALA A 93 5.14 8.94 15.79
CA ALA A 93 5.11 10.32 16.27
C ALA A 93 4.88 10.49 17.79
N TYR A 94 4.95 9.41 18.58
CA TYR A 94 4.50 9.44 19.98
C TYR A 94 5.62 9.24 21.02
N THR A 95 6.82 8.82 20.60
CA THR A 95 7.96 8.63 21.51
C THR A 95 9.26 9.04 20.84
N THR A 96 10.15 9.66 21.62
CA THR A 96 11.54 9.96 21.24
C THR A 96 12.51 8.89 21.74
N ASP A 97 12.04 7.94 22.56
CA ASP A 97 12.87 6.83 23.04
C ASP A 97 13.04 5.78 21.93
N PRO A 98 14.27 5.49 21.48
CA PRO A 98 14.53 4.51 20.43
C PRO A 98 14.12 3.08 20.81
N THR A 99 14.15 2.73 22.10
CA THR A 99 13.79 1.39 22.58
C THR A 99 12.28 1.18 22.51
N GLU A 100 11.52 2.17 22.99
CA GLU A 100 10.06 2.16 22.92
C GLU A 100 9.58 2.19 21.46
N ALA A 101 10.20 3.04 20.63
CA ALA A 101 9.92 3.10 19.20
C ALA A 101 10.19 1.75 18.51
N LYS A 102 11.29 1.07 18.86
CA LYS A 102 11.60 -0.27 18.33
C LYS A 102 10.57 -1.32 18.75
N ALA A 103 10.18 -1.32 20.03
CA ALA A 103 9.20 -2.25 20.57
C ALA A 103 7.84 -2.08 19.87
N GLU A 104 7.40 -0.84 19.66
CA GLU A 104 6.15 -0.56 18.99
C GLU A 104 6.20 -0.83 17.48
N ARG A 105 7.33 -0.57 16.81
CA ARG A 105 7.51 -1.02 15.42
C ARG A 105 7.38 -2.53 15.30
N SER A 106 7.92 -3.28 16.25
CA SER A 106 7.80 -4.74 16.28
C SER A 106 6.33 -5.18 16.42
N ARG A 107 5.58 -4.54 17.33
CA ARG A 107 4.13 -4.76 17.50
C ARG A 107 3.33 -4.36 16.26
N LEU A 108 3.66 -3.23 15.65
CA LEU A 108 3.00 -2.79 14.42
C LEU A 108 3.28 -3.80 13.30
N ARG A 109 4.51 -4.30 13.17
CA ARG A 109 4.88 -5.33 12.20
C ARG A 109 4.11 -6.64 12.43
N SER A 110 3.89 -7.08 13.66
CA SER A 110 3.07 -8.27 13.90
C SER A 110 1.60 -8.06 13.53
N CYS A 111 1.09 -6.83 13.66
CA CYS A 111 -0.29 -6.48 13.32
C CYS A 111 -0.51 -6.26 11.81
N VAL A 112 0.41 -5.61 11.10
CA VAL A 112 0.19 -5.19 9.69
C VAL A 112 1.23 -5.69 8.71
N GLY A 113 2.27 -6.38 9.18
CA GLY A 113 3.32 -6.93 8.33
C GLY A 113 2.91 -8.16 7.53
N SER A 114 1.70 -8.69 7.75
CA SER A 114 1.17 -9.84 7.01
C SER A 114 -0.23 -9.58 6.45
N PRO A 115 -0.61 -10.28 5.35
CA PRO A 115 -1.97 -10.27 4.81
C PRO A 115 -3.04 -10.63 5.85
N ARG A 116 -2.74 -11.62 6.71
CA ARG A 116 -3.66 -12.03 7.79
C ARG A 116 -3.81 -10.95 8.85
N GLY A 117 -2.71 -10.36 9.31
CA GLY A 117 -2.73 -9.28 10.28
C GLY A 117 -3.50 -8.07 9.74
N MET A 118 -3.24 -7.68 8.49
CA MET A 118 -3.97 -6.60 7.82
C MET A 118 -5.47 -6.90 7.73
N ALA A 119 -5.87 -8.14 7.41
CA ALA A 119 -7.28 -8.54 7.42
C ALA A 119 -7.92 -8.37 8.81
N HIS A 120 -7.22 -8.76 9.88
CA HIS A 120 -7.70 -8.54 11.26
C HIS A 120 -7.81 -7.05 11.60
N LEU A 121 -6.83 -6.24 11.22
CA LEU A 121 -6.89 -4.79 11.43
C LEU A 121 -8.09 -4.18 10.70
N ARG A 122 -8.32 -4.54 9.43
CA ARG A 122 -9.48 -4.06 8.66
C ARG A 122 -10.80 -4.48 9.30
N ALA A 123 -10.90 -5.72 9.79
CA ALA A 123 -12.08 -6.18 10.49
C ALA A 123 -12.31 -5.40 11.79
N HIS A 124 -11.24 -5.10 12.54
CA HIS A 124 -11.30 -4.32 13.77
C HIS A 124 -11.72 -2.86 13.52
N LEU A 125 -11.23 -2.25 12.44
CA LEU A 125 -11.53 -0.88 12.06
C LEU A 125 -12.83 -0.75 11.25
N LYS A 126 -13.53 -1.86 11.00
CA LYS A 126 -14.79 -1.85 10.24
C LYS A 126 -15.80 -0.94 10.95
N HIS A 127 -16.47 -0.08 10.17
CA HIS A 127 -17.42 0.92 10.68
C HIS A 127 -16.82 1.99 11.61
N THR A 128 -15.50 2.16 11.59
CA THR A 128 -14.81 3.29 12.25
C THR A 128 -14.28 4.27 11.21
N GLN A 129 -13.99 5.50 11.64
CA GLN A 129 -13.29 6.48 10.80
C GLN A 129 -11.94 5.96 10.29
N GLY A 130 -11.21 5.19 11.11
CA GLY A 130 -9.97 4.56 10.68
C GLY A 130 -10.16 3.59 9.52
N GLY A 131 -11.26 2.84 9.50
CA GLY A 131 -11.60 1.96 8.37
C GLY A 131 -11.91 2.75 7.10
N GLU A 132 -12.68 3.85 7.21
CA GLU A 132 -12.96 4.73 6.07
C GLU A 132 -11.68 5.37 5.51
N MET A 133 -10.74 5.75 6.38
CA MET A 133 -9.42 6.22 5.97
C MET A 133 -8.67 5.14 5.20
N LEU A 134 -8.56 3.90 5.69
CA LEU A 134 -7.87 2.82 4.97
C LEU A 134 -8.47 2.55 3.58
N GLU A 135 -9.79 2.57 3.45
CA GLU A 135 -10.47 2.44 2.15
C GLU A 135 -10.14 3.60 1.22
N PHE A 136 -10.09 4.83 1.75
CA PHE A 136 -9.71 6.02 0.99
C PHE A 136 -8.27 5.92 0.50
N TRP A 137 -7.34 5.47 1.36
CA TRP A 137 -5.95 5.26 0.99
C TRP A 137 -5.86 4.33 -0.22
N ALA A 138 -6.51 3.17 -0.11
CA ALA A 138 -6.48 2.14 -1.14
C ALA A 138 -7.10 2.67 -2.44
N ALA A 139 -8.15 3.50 -2.37
CA ALA A 139 -8.76 4.11 -3.54
C ALA A 139 -7.81 5.11 -4.24
N VAL A 140 -7.10 5.94 -3.47
CA VAL A 140 -6.07 6.84 -4.01
C VAL A 140 -4.91 6.06 -4.62
N GLU A 141 -4.40 5.04 -3.94
CA GLU A 141 -3.30 4.20 -4.46
C GLU A 141 -3.69 3.50 -5.77
N ARG A 142 -4.93 2.99 -5.89
CA ARG A 142 -5.45 2.45 -7.15
C ARG A 142 -5.48 3.49 -8.27
N LEU A 143 -5.84 4.73 -7.93
CA LEU A 143 -5.88 5.84 -8.89
C LEU A 143 -4.47 6.18 -9.40
N CYS A 144 -3.51 6.34 -8.49
CA CYS A 144 -2.11 6.61 -8.82
C CYS A 144 -1.54 5.51 -9.74
N ARG A 145 -1.79 4.24 -9.42
CA ARG A 145 -1.32 3.12 -10.26
C ARG A 145 -1.99 3.06 -11.63
N ALA A 146 -3.25 3.50 -11.73
CA ALA A 146 -3.92 3.59 -13.03
C ALA A 146 -3.29 4.69 -13.90
N GLU A 147 -2.93 5.82 -13.31
CA GLU A 147 -2.19 6.91 -14.00
C GLU A 147 -0.80 6.44 -14.44
N GLU A 148 -0.04 5.78 -13.54
CA GLU A 148 1.28 5.22 -13.84
C GLU A 148 1.23 4.17 -14.97
N ALA A 149 0.20 3.32 -15.02
CA ALA A 149 0.08 2.25 -16.01
C ALA A 149 -0.38 2.72 -17.40
N GLU A 150 -1.24 3.75 -17.46
CA GLU A 150 -1.84 4.23 -18.72
C GLU A 150 -1.05 5.42 -19.30
N GLY A 151 -0.20 6.09 -18.52
CA GLY A 151 0.61 7.25 -18.94
C GLY A 151 -0.22 8.53 -19.20
N VAL A 152 -1.50 8.37 -19.53
CA VAL A 152 -2.54 9.38 -19.66
C VAL A 152 -3.69 8.98 -18.74
N ARG A 153 -4.43 9.95 -18.20
CA ARG A 153 -5.64 9.71 -17.40
C ARG A 153 -6.74 9.06 -18.24
N GLY A 154 -6.68 7.74 -18.39
CA GLY A 154 -7.59 6.98 -19.24
C GLY A 154 -8.90 6.59 -18.54
N PRO A 155 -9.71 5.75 -19.18
CA PRO A 155 -11.06 5.40 -18.70
C PRO A 155 -11.06 4.78 -17.30
N ARG A 156 -10.05 3.96 -16.97
CA ARG A 156 -9.94 3.33 -15.64
C ARG A 156 -9.69 4.38 -14.57
N TYR A 157 -8.76 5.31 -14.82
CA TYR A 157 -8.49 6.44 -13.93
C TYR A 157 -9.76 7.24 -13.66
N HIS A 158 -10.48 7.65 -14.71
CA HIS A 158 -11.72 8.43 -14.57
C HIS A 158 -12.84 7.64 -13.88
N GLY A 159 -12.94 6.32 -14.07
CA GLY A 159 -13.87 5.47 -13.34
C GLY A 159 -13.58 5.43 -11.83
N LEU A 160 -12.30 5.26 -11.47
CA LEU A 160 -11.84 5.27 -10.07
C LEU A 160 -12.08 6.63 -9.42
N LEU A 161 -11.73 7.72 -10.11
CA LEU A 161 -11.93 9.09 -9.62
C LEU A 161 -13.40 9.38 -9.33
N ARG A 162 -14.31 9.01 -10.25
CA ARG A 162 -15.77 9.17 -10.04
C ARG A 162 -16.26 8.38 -8.83
N THR A 163 -15.78 7.15 -8.66
CA THR A 163 -16.16 6.28 -7.53
C THR A 163 -15.69 6.87 -6.20
N LEU A 164 -14.45 7.34 -6.14
CA LEU A 164 -13.86 7.99 -4.98
C LEU A 164 -14.61 9.28 -4.64
N ALA A 165 -14.90 10.10 -5.65
CA ALA A 165 -15.66 11.34 -5.48
C ALA A 165 -17.08 11.12 -4.95
N ALA A 166 -17.76 10.06 -5.42
CA ALA A 166 -19.13 9.75 -4.99
C ALA A 166 -19.21 9.20 -3.57
N ARG A 167 -18.21 8.42 -3.12
CA ARG A 167 -18.25 7.72 -1.82
C ARG A 167 -17.58 8.50 -0.69
N GLN A 168 -16.45 9.14 -0.96
CA GLN A 168 -15.55 9.63 0.09
C GLN A 168 -15.26 11.14 0.02
N LEU A 169 -15.70 11.84 -1.04
CA LEU A 169 -15.55 13.30 -1.16
C LEU A 169 -16.89 14.05 -1.14
N ARG A 170 -18.00 13.40 -0.79
CA ARG A 170 -19.30 14.07 -0.53
C ARG A 170 -19.45 14.36 0.95
N GLU A 171 -20.02 15.50 1.31
CA GLU A 171 -20.41 15.75 2.70
C GLU A 171 -21.54 14.79 3.12
N PRO A 172 -21.53 14.29 4.38
CA PRO A 172 -20.56 14.51 5.44
C PRO A 172 -19.48 13.40 5.49
N SER A 173 -18.54 13.38 4.54
CA SER A 173 -17.43 12.44 4.58
C SER A 173 -16.58 12.63 5.84
N SER A 174 -16.44 11.56 6.63
CA SER A 174 -15.62 11.56 7.83
C SER A 174 -14.13 11.74 7.50
N VAL A 175 -13.71 11.33 6.29
CA VAL A 175 -12.33 11.45 5.79
C VAL A 175 -11.94 12.92 5.64
N LEU A 176 -12.80 13.72 5.01
CA LEU A 176 -12.55 15.16 4.84
C LEU A 176 -12.46 15.89 6.19
N ARG A 177 -13.23 15.45 7.21
CA ARG A 177 -13.13 15.99 8.57
C ARG A 177 -11.83 15.65 9.28
N SER A 178 -11.26 14.46 9.05
CA SER A 178 -9.96 14.04 9.63
C SER A 178 -8.72 14.58 8.93
N CYS A 179 -8.83 15.03 7.68
CA CYS A 179 -7.72 15.64 6.95
C CYS A 179 -7.40 17.07 7.42
N VAL A 180 -8.17 17.61 8.38
CA VAL A 180 -7.87 18.87 9.07
C VAL A 180 -6.77 18.61 10.11
N PRO A 181 -5.64 19.33 10.10
CA PRO A 181 -4.62 19.18 11.12
C PRO A 181 -5.21 19.56 12.48
N ALA A 182 -5.14 18.65 13.45
CA ALA A 182 -5.43 18.98 14.84
C ALA A 182 -4.41 20.01 15.34
N PRO A 183 -4.83 21.06 16.08
CA PRO A 183 -3.90 21.96 16.74
C PRO A 183 -2.97 21.14 17.64
N SER A 184 -1.70 21.56 17.69
CA SER A 184 -0.62 20.95 18.45
C SER A 184 -1.01 20.73 19.92
N GLY A 185 -1.56 19.56 20.20
CA GLY A 185 -2.00 19.14 21.53
C GLY A 185 -1.43 17.76 21.85
N THR A 186 -0.62 17.72 22.90
CA THR A 186 -0.09 16.51 23.54
C THR A 186 -1.23 15.67 24.08
N GLY A 187 -1.54 14.56 23.42
CA GLY A 187 -2.63 13.67 23.82
C GLY A 187 -2.64 12.39 23.00
N ARG A 188 -2.95 11.25 23.66
CA ARG A 188 -2.94 9.89 23.11
C ARG A 188 -3.70 9.81 21.77
N GLY A 189 -2.97 9.54 20.69
CA GLY A 189 -3.51 9.47 19.33
C GLY A 189 -2.44 9.21 18.25
N GLY A 190 -1.31 8.60 18.64
CA GLY A 190 -0.09 8.50 17.83
C GLY A 190 -0.27 7.78 16.49
N LEU A 191 -1.01 6.67 16.48
CA LEU A 191 -1.25 5.88 15.28
C LEU A 191 -2.16 6.62 14.28
N ALA A 192 -3.23 7.26 14.77
CA ALA A 192 -4.14 8.04 13.93
C ALA A 192 -3.43 9.24 13.28
N ARG A 193 -2.57 9.96 14.02
CA ARG A 193 -1.78 11.08 13.47
C ARG A 193 -0.70 10.65 12.49
N SER A 194 -0.07 9.49 12.73
CA SER A 194 0.95 8.94 11.83
C SER A 194 0.32 8.43 10.52
N LEU A 195 -0.86 7.80 10.63
CA LEU A 195 -1.72 7.50 9.49
C LEU A 195 -2.06 8.78 8.73
N THR A 196 -2.63 9.81 9.39
CA THR A 196 -2.97 11.08 8.72
C THR A 196 -1.79 11.70 7.97
N ARG A 197 -0.56 11.57 8.47
CA ARG A 197 0.66 12.02 7.75
C ARG A 197 0.96 11.19 6.49
N SER A 198 0.88 9.87 6.57
CA SER A 198 1.03 8.97 5.40
C SER A 198 -0.10 9.20 4.38
N PHE A 199 -1.31 9.50 4.86
CA PHE A 199 -2.45 9.93 4.05
C PHE A 199 -2.20 11.25 3.33
N THR A 200 -1.66 12.27 4.01
CA THR A 200 -1.29 13.53 3.37
C THR A 200 -0.17 13.38 2.34
N HIS A 201 0.82 12.52 2.60
CA HIS A 201 1.87 12.21 1.62
C HIS A 201 1.31 11.50 0.38
N SER A 202 0.37 10.56 0.57
CA SER A 202 -0.29 9.85 -0.52
C SER A 202 -1.24 10.75 -1.33
N LEU A 203 -1.93 11.69 -0.67
CA LEU A 203 -2.74 12.73 -1.32
C LEU A 203 -1.90 13.72 -2.14
N ALA A 204 -0.71 14.09 -1.65
CA ALA A 204 0.22 14.94 -2.39
C ALA A 204 0.72 14.29 -3.70
N ARG A 205 0.71 12.95 -3.78
CA ARG A 205 1.05 12.19 -5.00
C ARG A 205 -0.09 12.14 -6.03
N ALA A 206 -1.30 12.61 -5.71
CA ALA A 206 -2.47 12.59 -6.59
C ALA A 206 -2.90 14.01 -7.01
N PRO A 207 -2.25 14.62 -8.02
CA PRO A 207 -2.40 16.04 -8.36
C PRO A 207 -3.82 16.48 -8.74
N ALA A 208 -4.66 15.58 -9.28
CA ALA A 208 -6.06 15.88 -9.57
C ALA A 208 -6.92 16.04 -8.32
N LEU A 209 -6.68 15.22 -7.29
CA LEU A 209 -7.41 15.27 -6.03
C LEU A 209 -7.02 16.51 -5.22
N ALA A 210 -5.77 16.96 -5.31
CA ALA A 210 -5.34 18.22 -4.73
C ALA A 210 -6.11 19.43 -5.34
N GLY A 211 -6.32 19.42 -6.66
CA GLY A 211 -7.11 20.45 -7.36
C GLY A 211 -8.60 20.44 -7.00
N ASP A 212 -9.24 19.26 -6.97
CA ASP A 212 -10.67 19.13 -6.64
C ASP A 212 -10.98 19.41 -5.16
N VAL A 213 -10.06 19.07 -4.24
CA VAL A 213 -10.17 19.42 -2.81
C VAL A 213 -9.96 20.93 -2.60
N ALA A 214 -8.97 21.53 -3.29
CA ALA A 214 -8.72 22.98 -3.24
C ALA A 214 -9.88 23.81 -3.83
N ALA A 215 -10.47 23.37 -4.95
CA ALA A 215 -11.59 24.05 -5.62
C ALA A 215 -12.89 24.06 -4.78
N ARG A 216 -13.03 23.16 -3.80
CA ARG A 216 -14.19 23.09 -2.90
C ARG A 216 -14.04 23.94 -1.62
N GLY A 217 -13.06 24.84 -1.55
CA GLY A 217 -12.91 25.80 -0.46
C GLY A 217 -12.45 25.20 0.88
N GLN A 218 -12.23 23.89 0.94
CA GLN A 218 -11.46 23.25 2.00
C GLN A 218 -10.02 23.22 1.51
N ALA A 219 -9.31 24.33 1.63
CA ALA A 219 -7.86 24.28 1.59
C ALA A 219 -7.43 23.47 2.82
N PRO A 220 -6.98 22.21 2.71
CA PRO A 220 -6.07 21.76 3.72
C PRO A 220 -4.90 22.74 3.64
N SER A 221 -4.30 23.07 4.76
CA SER A 221 -3.07 23.86 4.83
C SER A 221 -1.86 23.13 4.18
N LEU A 222 -2.07 22.46 3.04
CA LEU A 222 -1.10 21.73 2.23
C LEU A 222 -0.13 22.65 1.50
N TRP A 223 -0.42 23.96 1.40
CA TRP A 223 0.54 24.94 0.89
C TRP A 223 1.65 25.28 1.90
N ALA A 224 1.56 24.79 3.14
CA ALA A 224 2.58 25.03 4.17
C ALA A 224 3.82 24.11 4.08
N LEU A 225 3.94 23.27 3.04
CA LEU A 225 5.17 22.48 2.77
C LEU A 225 5.90 22.94 1.50
N SER A 226 5.64 24.16 1.02
CA SER A 226 6.51 24.85 0.06
C SER A 226 7.78 25.45 0.69
N TYR A 227 8.13 25.10 1.94
CA TYR A 227 9.35 25.58 2.58
C TYR A 227 10.09 24.41 3.21
N CYS A 228 10.91 23.73 2.39
CA CYS A 228 12.16 23.07 2.79
C CYS A 228 12.98 22.84 1.50
N ASP A 229 13.26 23.92 0.76
CA ASP A 229 14.42 24.01 -0.12
C ASP A 229 15.24 25.20 0.38
N SER A 230 16.24 24.89 1.21
CA SER A 230 17.49 25.63 1.46
C SER A 230 18.42 24.71 2.24
#